data_AF-A0A929K188-F1
#
_entry.id   AF-A0A929K188-F1
#
_cell.length_a   1.000
_cell.length_b   1.000
_cell.length_c   1.000
_cell.angle_alpha   90.00
_cell.angle_beta   90.00
_cell.angle_gamma   90.00
#
_symmetry.space_group_name_H-M   'P 1'
#
loop_
_entity.id
_entity.type
_entity.pdbx_description
1 polymer ?
#
loop_
_entity_poly.entity_id
_entity_poly.type
_entity_poly.pdbx_seq_one_letter_code
_entity_poly.pdbx_strand_id
1 'polypeptide(L)'
;MNAHEWPCRIKSARRKKRLVKTDRDKQLIQLYKRLQELHQQQLSMPLVPLQSPYQSGWKRTFVLRDDVRDSKQAEFYTALLATVNTVQYNAERVFKRKKRRRRRYGYELITQLLQEFNEREWNVNWAKLTDEQKACFTRVESYSLQTKGIEVKYVVTEPWRFVLKIVPHMITHTKLIDADIERELSYIDNYIDGRAIYHRIERLTRGKSYPWNKLYTQRAKYINRIKNLPRYSNIDAYQDLKL
;
A
#
# COMPACT_ATOMS: atom_id res chain seq x y z
N MET A 1 23.94 -7.73 -65.38
CA MET A 1 23.37 -6.81 -64.38
C MET A 1 22.31 -7.57 -63.59
N ASN A 2 22.56 -7.89 -62.33
CA ASN A 2 21.66 -8.72 -61.51
C ASN A 2 20.56 -7.84 -60.88
N ALA A 3 19.43 -7.74 -61.56
CA ALA A 3 18.20 -7.23 -60.96
C ALA A 3 17.46 -8.38 -60.25
N HIS A 4 17.94 -8.77 -59.07
CA HIS A 4 17.13 -9.54 -58.12
C HIS A 4 16.32 -8.55 -57.27
N GLU A 5 15.36 -7.87 -57.91
CA GLU A 5 14.32 -7.15 -57.18
C GLU A 5 13.27 -8.17 -56.72
N TRP A 6 13.34 -8.55 -55.46
CA TRP A 6 12.32 -9.39 -54.84
C TRP A 6 10.99 -8.61 -54.82
N PRO A 7 9.89 -9.15 -55.36
CA PRO A 7 8.63 -8.42 -55.38
C PRO A 7 8.15 -8.25 -53.93
N CYS A 8 8.09 -7.00 -53.48
CA CYS A 8 7.54 -6.65 -52.18
C CYS A 8 6.07 -7.06 -52.13
N ARG A 9 5.78 -8.25 -51.59
CA ARG A 9 4.40 -8.75 -51.41
C ARG A 9 3.57 -7.72 -50.66
N ILE A 10 2.60 -7.11 -51.35
CA ILE A 10 1.66 -6.15 -50.76
C ILE A 10 1.04 -6.77 -49.51
N LYS A 11 1.19 -6.08 -48.37
CA LYS A 11 0.67 -6.58 -47.08
C LYS A 11 -0.84 -6.71 -47.15
N SER A 12 -1.38 -7.84 -46.70
CA SER A 12 -2.83 -8.04 -46.61
C SER A 12 -3.49 -7.00 -45.69
N ALA A 13 -4.78 -6.72 -45.91
CA ALA A 13 -5.54 -5.76 -45.09
C ALA A 13 -5.48 -6.09 -43.59
N ARG A 14 -5.54 -7.38 -43.23
CA ARG A 14 -5.38 -7.85 -41.85
C ARG A 14 -3.99 -7.52 -41.29
N ARG A 15 -2.93 -7.72 -42.07
CA ARG A 15 -1.54 -7.41 -41.65
C ARG A 15 -1.36 -5.91 -41.45
N LYS A 16 -1.90 -5.07 -42.35
CA LYS A 16 -1.89 -3.60 -42.20
C LYS A 16 -2.58 -3.16 -40.91
N LYS A 17 -3.81 -3.64 -40.64
CA LYS A 17 -4.54 -3.35 -39.40
C LYS A 17 -3.79 -3.78 -38.13
N ARG A 18 -3.13 -4.95 -38.16
CA ARG A 18 -2.31 -5.43 -37.04
C ARG A 18 -1.12 -4.52 -36.78
N LEU A 19 -0.42 -4.09 -37.84
CA LEU A 19 0.72 -3.19 -37.71
C LEU A 19 0.35 -1.86 -37.05
N VAL A 20 -0.76 -1.23 -37.46
CA VAL A 20 -1.24 0.01 -36.84
C VAL A 20 -1.56 -0.18 -35.35
N LYS A 21 -2.21 -1.30 -34.99
CA LYS A 21 -2.51 -1.59 -33.58
C LYS A 21 -1.23 -1.83 -32.77
N THR A 22 -0.27 -2.58 -33.30
CA THR A 22 1.00 -2.84 -32.62
C THR A 22 1.84 -1.57 -32.49
N ASP A 23 1.81 -0.70 -33.49
CA ASP A 23 2.52 0.58 -33.45
C ASP A 23 1.92 1.50 -32.38
N ARG A 24 0.59 1.63 -32.35
CA ARG A 24 -0.12 2.33 -31.28
C ARG A 24 0.22 1.76 -29.90
N ASP A 25 0.21 0.43 -29.73
CA ASP A 25 0.55 -0.20 -28.45
C ASP A 25 2.01 0.11 -28.04
N LYS A 26 2.96 0.14 -28.98
CA LYS A 26 4.35 0.53 -28.72
C LYS A 26 4.46 1.99 -28.27
N GLN A 27 3.75 2.91 -28.92
CA GLN A 27 3.69 4.32 -28.53
C GLN A 27 3.17 4.48 -27.10
N LEU A 28 2.13 3.72 -26.73
CA LEU A 28 1.58 3.72 -25.37
C LEU A 28 2.56 3.19 -24.32
N ILE A 29 3.33 2.15 -24.66
CA ILE A 29 4.38 1.63 -23.77
C ILE A 29 5.50 2.67 -23.60
N GLN A 30 5.92 3.34 -24.68
CA GLN A 30 6.95 4.38 -24.61
C GLN A 30 6.50 5.58 -23.78
N LEU A 31 5.25 6.01 -23.97
CA LEU A 31 4.64 7.08 -23.18
C LEU A 31 4.61 6.73 -21.69
N TYR A 32 4.23 5.51 -21.33
CA TYR A 32 4.25 5.06 -19.94
C TYR A 32 5.67 5.02 -19.34
N LYS A 33 6.66 4.56 -20.11
CA LYS A 33 8.07 4.60 -19.67
C LYS A 33 8.53 6.03 -19.41
N ARG A 34 8.19 6.96 -20.31
CA ARG A 34 8.51 8.38 -20.14
C ARG A 34 7.87 8.97 -18.89
N LEU A 35 6.59 8.66 -18.64
CA LEU A 35 5.90 9.06 -17.40
C LEU A 35 6.61 8.51 -16.15
N GLN A 36 7.04 7.25 -16.17
CA GLN A 36 7.81 6.67 -15.07
C GLN A 36 9.14 7.39 -14.85
N GLU A 37 9.88 7.70 -15.92
CA GLU A 37 11.15 8.45 -15.85
C GLU A 37 10.94 9.83 -15.23
N LEU A 38 9.92 10.58 -15.67
CA LEU A 38 9.59 11.90 -15.13
C LEU A 38 9.25 11.84 -13.64
N HIS A 39 8.46 10.84 -13.21
CA HIS A 39 8.21 10.64 -11.79
C HIS A 39 9.48 10.30 -11.00
N GLN A 40 10.39 9.49 -11.55
CA GLN A 40 11.67 9.22 -10.88
C GLN A 40 12.52 10.48 -10.77
N GLN A 41 12.56 11.32 -11.81
CA GLN A 41 13.24 12.61 -11.77
C GLN A 41 12.66 13.51 -10.69
N GLN A 42 11.32 13.65 -10.64
CA GLN A 42 10.61 14.41 -9.61
C GLN A 42 10.85 13.87 -8.18
N LEU A 43 10.98 12.56 -8.05
CA LEU A 43 11.33 11.92 -6.78
C LEU A 43 12.76 12.22 -6.35
N SER A 44 13.71 12.23 -7.30
CA SER A 44 15.14 12.46 -7.09
C SER A 44 15.53 13.92 -6.83
N MET A 45 14.62 14.88 -7.07
CA MET A 45 14.92 16.30 -6.87
C MET A 45 15.25 16.62 -5.40
N PRO A 46 16.24 17.51 -5.17
CA PRO A 46 16.68 17.86 -3.82
C PRO A 46 15.60 18.67 -3.08
N LEU A 47 15.66 18.59 -1.75
CA LEU A 47 14.89 19.46 -0.86
C LEU A 47 15.61 20.80 -0.72
N VAL A 48 14.90 21.89 -0.94
CA VAL A 48 15.40 23.26 -0.80
C VAL A 48 14.81 23.87 0.47
N PRO A 49 15.62 24.53 1.32
CA PRO A 49 15.10 25.21 2.50
C PRO A 49 14.22 26.40 2.11
N LEU A 50 13.11 26.56 2.82
CA LEU A 50 12.23 27.72 2.68
C LEU A 50 12.85 28.94 3.35
N GLN A 51 12.69 30.12 2.75
CA GLN A 51 13.12 31.39 3.35
C GLN A 51 12.42 31.63 4.70
N SER A 52 11.13 31.34 4.78
CA SER A 52 10.33 31.44 6.00
C SER A 52 9.59 30.12 6.28
N PRO A 53 10.04 29.33 7.27
CA PRO A 53 9.31 28.15 7.72
C PRO A 53 7.90 28.52 8.17
N TYR A 54 6.92 27.68 7.86
CA TYR A 54 5.53 27.92 8.26
C TYR A 54 4.92 26.71 8.96
N GLN A 55 3.89 26.94 9.77
CA GLN A 55 3.16 25.89 10.46
C GLN A 55 2.05 25.34 9.54
N SER A 56 2.09 24.05 9.22
CA SER A 56 1.03 23.39 8.43
C SER A 56 -0.07 22.76 9.30
N GLY A 57 0.19 22.59 10.60
CA GLY A 57 -0.73 21.95 11.52
C GLY A 57 -0.06 21.56 12.82
N TRP A 58 -0.45 20.43 13.38
CA TRP A 58 0.07 19.86 14.63
C TRP A 58 0.47 18.41 14.41
N LYS A 59 1.53 18.00 15.08
CA LYS A 59 1.91 16.60 15.20
C LYS A 59 1.97 16.22 16.66
N ARG A 60 1.68 14.96 16.96
CA ARG A 60 1.89 14.41 18.29
C ARG A 60 2.68 13.12 18.21
N THR A 61 3.58 12.97 19.16
CA THR A 61 4.53 11.87 19.28
C THR A 61 4.64 11.46 20.72
N PHE A 62 5.03 10.22 20.97
CA PHE A 62 5.34 9.79 22.32
C PHE A 62 6.69 10.35 22.75
N VAL A 63 6.77 10.74 24.02
CA VAL A 63 7.98 11.17 24.72
C VAL A 63 8.01 10.40 26.05
N LEU A 64 9.20 10.13 26.59
CA LEU A 64 9.29 9.58 27.94
C LEU A 64 8.64 10.52 28.94
N ARG A 65 7.88 9.94 29.86
CA ARG A 65 7.41 10.60 31.06
C ARG A 65 8.62 11.06 31.90
N ASP A 66 8.48 12.18 32.60
CA ASP A 66 9.62 12.85 33.23
C ASP A 66 10.26 12.00 34.34
N ASP A 67 9.47 11.25 35.10
CA ASP A 67 9.92 10.27 36.11
C ASP A 67 10.82 9.16 35.54
N VAL A 68 10.48 8.62 34.37
CA VAL A 68 11.30 7.61 33.69
C VAL A 68 12.53 8.24 33.05
N ARG A 69 12.42 9.49 32.58
CA ARG A 69 13.55 10.24 32.00
C ARG A 69 14.66 10.49 33.02
N ASP A 70 14.31 10.69 34.28
CA ASP A 70 15.29 10.93 35.35
C ASP A 70 15.80 9.61 35.98
N SER A 71 15.29 8.46 35.52
CA SER A 71 15.68 7.15 36.02
C SER A 71 16.95 6.61 35.37
N LYS A 72 17.60 5.63 36.00
CA LYS A 72 18.77 4.93 35.44
C LYS A 72 18.47 4.19 34.12
N GLN A 73 17.19 3.88 33.85
CA GLN A 73 16.75 3.17 32.64
C GLN A 73 16.34 4.13 31.51
N ALA A 74 16.55 5.44 31.67
CA ALA A 74 16.15 6.44 30.70
C ALA A 74 16.72 6.18 29.30
N GLU A 75 18.00 5.81 29.21
CA GLU A 75 18.66 5.52 27.93
C GLU A 75 18.02 4.32 27.23
N PHE A 76 17.74 3.24 27.96
CA PHE A 76 17.08 2.04 27.44
C PHE A 76 15.70 2.36 26.85
N TYR A 77 14.85 3.07 27.61
CA TYR A 77 13.51 3.42 27.14
C TYR A 77 13.53 4.48 26.05
N THR A 78 14.57 5.32 25.97
CA THR A 78 14.78 6.25 24.87
C THR A 78 15.12 5.51 23.58
N ALA A 79 16.01 4.51 23.65
CA ALA A 79 16.34 3.65 22.53
C ALA A 79 15.13 2.82 22.07
N LEU A 80 14.36 2.24 23.02
CA LEU A 80 13.11 1.54 22.70
C LEU A 80 12.10 2.49 22.06
N LEU A 81 11.90 3.68 22.62
CA LEU A 81 10.95 4.64 22.07
C LEU A 81 11.31 5.01 20.64
N ALA A 82 12.59 5.18 20.30
CA ALA A 82 13.02 5.49 18.95
C ALA A 82 12.59 4.44 17.90
N THR A 83 12.46 3.17 18.29
CA THR A 83 12.02 2.09 17.40
C THR A 83 10.51 1.96 17.31
N VAL A 84 9.77 2.20 18.40
CA VAL A 84 8.29 2.02 18.45
C VAL A 84 7.49 3.31 18.32
N ASN A 85 8.13 4.48 18.20
CA ASN A 85 7.41 5.75 18.19
C ASN A 85 6.50 5.85 16.97
N THR A 86 5.27 6.30 17.21
CA THR A 86 4.33 6.64 16.14
C THR A 86 4.17 8.15 16.07
N VAL A 87 4.03 8.67 14.86
CA VAL A 87 3.78 10.10 14.61
C VAL A 87 2.41 10.25 13.99
N GLN A 88 1.57 11.10 14.58
CA GLN A 88 0.28 11.44 14.01
C GLN A 88 0.19 12.93 13.73
N TYR A 89 -0.35 13.26 12.56
CA TYR A 89 -0.57 14.63 12.09
C TYR A 89 -2.06 14.97 12.13
N ASN A 90 -2.37 16.23 12.44
CA ASN A 90 -3.72 16.80 12.33
C ASN A 90 -3.62 18.31 12.07
N ALA A 91 -4.64 18.90 11.44
CA ALA A 91 -4.74 20.34 11.26
C ALA A 91 -5.00 21.06 12.59
N GLU A 92 -5.79 20.47 13.49
CA GLU A 92 -6.13 21.03 14.80
C GLU A 92 -5.33 20.41 15.94
N ARG A 93 -5.00 21.21 16.97
CA ARG A 93 -4.26 20.76 18.17
C ARG A 93 -4.99 19.69 18.98
N VAL A 94 -6.32 19.57 18.83
CA VAL A 94 -7.16 18.70 19.68
C VAL A 94 -7.21 17.25 19.19
N PHE A 95 -6.73 16.95 17.98
CA PHE A 95 -6.73 15.60 17.41
C PHE A 95 -8.09 14.89 17.43
N LYS A 96 -9.15 15.59 16.99
CA LYS A 96 -10.50 15.02 16.86
C LYS A 96 -10.76 14.58 15.42
N ARG A 97 -11.57 13.53 15.25
CA ARG A 97 -12.13 13.13 13.97
C ARG A 97 -13.65 13.23 13.99
N LYS A 98 -14.22 13.68 12.88
CA LYS A 98 -15.66 13.71 12.66
C LYS A 98 -16.16 12.28 12.47
N LYS A 99 -17.13 11.85 13.28
CA LYS A 99 -17.75 10.52 13.17
C LYS A 99 -19.25 10.66 13.02
N ARG A 100 -19.80 9.93 12.05
CA ARG A 100 -21.24 9.88 11.80
C ARG A 100 -21.85 8.73 12.61
N ARG A 101 -22.88 9.02 13.40
CA ARG A 101 -23.70 8.01 14.08
C ARG A 101 -25.17 8.35 13.87
N ARG A 102 -25.93 7.39 13.29
CA ARG A 102 -27.38 7.51 13.03
C ARG A 102 -27.79 8.88 12.43
N ARG A 103 -27.15 9.26 11.32
CA ARG A 103 -27.38 10.53 10.57
C ARG A 103 -26.95 11.83 11.27
N ARG A 104 -26.46 11.79 12.52
CA ARG A 104 -25.84 12.94 13.19
C ARG A 104 -24.31 12.84 13.14
N TYR A 105 -23.64 13.98 13.24
CA TYR A 105 -22.18 14.06 13.34
C TYR A 105 -21.77 14.43 14.75
N GLY A 106 -20.81 13.69 15.29
CA GLY A 106 -20.09 14.02 16.51
C GLY A 106 -18.60 14.07 16.26
N TYR A 107 -17.85 14.51 17.26
CA TYR A 107 -16.39 14.49 17.24
C TYR A 107 -15.89 13.49 18.28
N GLU A 108 -14.96 12.63 17.88
CA GLU A 108 -14.27 11.71 18.79
C GLU A 108 -12.77 12.02 18.78
N LEU A 109 -12.14 11.94 19.95
CA LEU A 109 -10.69 12.00 20.05
C LEU A 109 -10.09 10.80 19.33
N ILE A 110 -9.09 11.07 18.49
CA ILE A 110 -8.34 9.99 17.86
C ILE A 110 -7.42 9.39 18.92
N THR A 111 -7.51 8.09 19.16
CA THR A 111 -6.58 7.36 20.01
C THR A 111 -5.31 7.08 19.21
N GLN A 112 -4.16 7.27 19.83
CA GLN A 112 -2.86 6.90 19.27
C GLN A 112 -2.18 5.95 20.25
N LEU A 113 -1.64 4.87 19.70
CA LEU A 113 -0.90 3.85 20.42
C LEU A 113 0.53 3.83 19.90
N LEU A 114 1.44 3.28 20.71
CA LEU A 114 2.78 2.93 20.26
C LEU A 114 2.69 1.89 19.14
N GLN A 115 3.77 1.73 18.38
CA GLN A 115 3.80 0.75 17.31
C GLN A 115 3.61 -0.66 17.88
N GLU A 116 2.60 -1.35 17.36
CA GLU A 116 2.33 -2.76 17.62
C GLU A 116 2.95 -3.58 16.49
N PHE A 117 3.46 -4.77 16.79
CA PHE A 117 4.00 -5.68 15.78
C PHE A 117 3.04 -6.84 15.55
N ASN A 118 2.81 -7.20 14.29
CA ASN A 118 2.15 -8.46 13.97
C ASN A 118 3.13 -9.64 14.13
N GLU A 119 2.61 -10.87 14.13
CA GLU A 119 3.42 -12.08 14.29
C GLU A 119 4.57 -12.20 13.28
N ARG A 120 4.34 -11.80 12.02
CA ARG A 120 5.38 -11.85 10.99
C ARG A 120 6.51 -10.85 11.25
N GLU A 121 6.16 -9.60 11.56
CA GLU A 121 7.11 -8.53 11.87
C GLU A 121 7.94 -8.86 13.12
N TRP A 122 7.29 -9.47 14.11
CA TRP A 122 7.95 -9.96 15.32
C TRP A 122 8.96 -11.07 15.02
N ASN A 123 8.55 -12.10 14.26
CA ASN A 123 9.41 -13.24 13.95
C ASN A 123 10.62 -12.86 13.09
N VAL A 124 10.46 -11.92 12.16
CA VAL A 124 11.56 -11.41 11.32
C VAL A 124 12.40 -10.36 12.06
N ASN A 125 11.96 -9.91 13.25
CA ASN A 125 12.55 -8.79 13.98
C ASN A 125 12.74 -7.55 13.10
N TRP A 126 11.67 -7.14 12.41
CA TRP A 126 11.72 -6.01 11.46
C TRP A 126 12.31 -4.73 12.09
N ALA A 127 11.98 -4.48 13.36
CA ALA A 127 12.44 -3.31 14.11
C ALA A 127 13.84 -3.46 14.73
N LYS A 128 14.54 -4.58 14.49
CA LYS A 128 15.89 -4.87 15.03
C LYS A 128 15.97 -4.69 16.55
N LEU A 129 14.95 -5.16 17.26
CA LEU A 129 14.88 -5.11 18.72
C LEU A 129 15.92 -6.02 19.34
N THR A 130 16.55 -5.55 20.42
CA THR A 130 17.38 -6.38 21.30
C THR A 130 16.48 -7.31 22.12
N ASP A 131 17.05 -8.38 22.68
CA ASP A 131 16.25 -9.35 23.43
C ASP A 131 15.69 -8.76 24.73
N GLU A 132 16.40 -7.82 25.35
CA GLU A 132 15.90 -7.03 26.48
C GLU A 132 14.69 -6.16 26.09
N GLN A 133 14.74 -5.51 24.92
CA GLN A 133 13.62 -4.73 24.41
C GLN A 133 12.41 -5.62 24.10
N LYS A 134 12.64 -6.83 23.56
CA LYS A 134 11.56 -7.78 23.30
C LYS A 134 10.85 -8.22 24.58
N ALA A 135 11.57 -8.31 25.71
CA ALA A 135 10.97 -8.64 27.00
C ALA A 135 9.93 -7.58 27.46
N CYS A 136 9.99 -6.36 26.93
CA CYS A 136 9.01 -5.31 27.21
C CYS A 136 7.69 -5.44 26.43
N PHE A 137 7.50 -6.52 25.66
CA PHE A 137 6.27 -6.77 24.91
C PHE A 137 5.51 -7.98 25.43
N THR A 138 4.19 -7.91 25.31
CA THR A 138 3.27 -9.02 25.59
C THR A 138 2.55 -9.43 24.31
N ARG A 139 2.35 -10.74 24.17
CA ARG A 139 1.53 -11.31 23.10
C ARG A 139 0.06 -11.13 23.47
N VAL A 140 -0.68 -10.42 22.61
CA VAL A 140 -2.11 -10.16 22.75
C VAL A 140 -2.81 -10.74 21.53
N GLU A 141 -3.80 -11.60 21.78
CA GLU A 141 -4.66 -12.15 20.75
C GLU A 141 -5.95 -11.36 20.70
N SER A 142 -6.33 -10.89 19.51
CA SER A 142 -7.55 -10.12 19.32
C SER A 142 -8.32 -10.65 18.12
N TYR A 143 -9.65 -10.71 18.24
CA TYR A 143 -10.49 -11.07 17.11
C TYR A 143 -10.68 -9.85 16.20
N SER A 144 -10.17 -9.95 14.98
CA SER A 144 -10.28 -8.87 13.99
C SER A 144 -11.51 -9.07 13.12
N LEU A 145 -12.38 -8.04 13.09
CA LEU A 145 -13.58 -8.05 12.25
C LEU A 145 -13.25 -7.97 10.75
N GLN A 146 -12.08 -7.43 10.39
CA GLN A 146 -11.69 -7.25 8.98
C GLN A 146 -11.28 -8.57 8.35
N THR A 147 -10.41 -9.32 9.02
CA THR A 147 -9.92 -10.63 8.57
C THR A 147 -10.85 -11.77 9.00
N LYS A 148 -11.79 -11.51 9.93
CA LYS A 148 -12.69 -12.49 10.56
C LYS A 148 -11.93 -13.65 11.21
N GLY A 149 -10.78 -13.34 11.80
CA GLY A 149 -9.89 -14.31 12.42
C GLY A 149 -9.22 -13.75 13.67
N ILE A 150 -8.50 -14.63 14.35
CA ILE A 150 -7.64 -14.26 15.48
C ILE A 150 -6.38 -13.64 14.89
N GLU A 151 -6.11 -12.40 15.27
CA GLU A 151 -4.87 -11.69 14.97
C GLU A 151 -4.02 -11.62 16.24
N VAL A 152 -2.76 -12.07 16.11
CA VAL A 152 -1.76 -12.00 17.17
C VAL A 152 -0.95 -10.72 17.00
N LYS A 153 -0.89 -9.93 18.07
CA LYS A 153 -0.12 -8.69 18.12
C LYS A 153 0.80 -8.67 19.33
N TYR A 154 1.94 -8.02 19.18
CA TYR A 154 2.89 -7.77 20.27
C TYR A 154 2.79 -6.31 20.68
N VAL A 155 2.35 -6.09 21.91
CA VAL A 155 2.06 -4.76 22.48
C VAL A 155 3.01 -4.48 23.64
N VAL A 156 3.46 -3.24 23.76
CA VAL A 156 4.31 -2.80 24.86
C VAL A 156 3.58 -3.00 26.19
N THR A 157 4.20 -3.68 27.14
CA THR A 157 3.62 -4.05 28.44
C THR A 157 3.38 -2.83 29.33
N GLU A 158 4.27 -1.84 29.28
CA GLU A 158 4.27 -0.66 30.16
C GLU A 158 4.06 0.65 29.38
N PRO A 159 2.89 0.86 28.77
CA PRO A 159 2.65 2.05 27.92
C PRO A 159 2.64 3.36 28.73
N TRP A 160 2.39 3.30 30.04
CA TRP A 160 2.31 4.47 30.93
C TRP A 160 3.64 5.24 31.07
N ARG A 161 4.77 4.62 30.71
CA ARG A 161 6.10 5.25 30.66
C ARG A 161 6.21 6.29 29.55
N PHE A 162 5.28 6.27 28.60
CA PHE A 162 5.28 7.13 27.42
C PHE A 162 4.06 8.05 27.44
N VAL A 163 4.29 9.34 27.21
CA VAL A 163 3.24 10.37 27.21
C VAL A 163 3.21 11.04 25.84
N LEU A 164 2.00 11.34 25.35
CA LEU A 164 1.83 12.07 24.10
C LEU A 164 2.18 13.54 24.29
N LYS A 165 3.13 14.03 23.50
CA LYS A 165 3.48 15.45 23.41
C LYS A 165 2.98 16.00 22.07
N ILE A 166 2.21 17.09 22.14
CA ILE A 166 1.70 17.79 20.94
C ILE A 166 2.64 18.96 20.63
N VAL A 167 3.07 19.05 19.38
CA VAL A 167 4.03 20.06 18.89
C VAL A 167 3.52 20.61 17.55
N PRO A 168 3.71 21.90 17.23
CA PRO A 168 3.40 22.41 15.90
C PRO A 168 4.18 21.65 14.82
N HIS A 169 3.52 21.34 13.71
CA HIS A 169 4.16 20.75 12.54
C HIS A 169 4.66 21.87 11.63
N MET A 170 5.95 22.19 11.77
CA MET A 170 6.65 23.17 10.94
C MET A 170 7.16 22.51 9.66
N ILE A 171 6.89 23.15 8.51
CA ILE A 171 7.48 22.82 7.22
C ILE A 171 8.64 23.78 6.98
N THR A 172 9.83 23.23 6.83
CA THR A 172 11.10 23.97 6.68
C THR A 172 11.71 23.83 5.29
N HIS A 173 11.38 22.75 4.58
CA HIS A 173 11.91 22.45 3.26
C HIS A 173 10.78 22.11 2.30
N THR A 174 10.98 22.43 1.03
CA THR A 174 10.10 22.03 -0.06
C THR A 174 10.92 21.35 -1.15
N LYS A 175 10.29 20.47 -1.94
CA LYS A 175 10.96 19.92 -3.12
C LYS A 175 11.17 21.03 -4.16
N LEU A 176 12.33 21.01 -4.81
CA LEU A 176 12.53 21.77 -6.03
C LEU A 176 11.49 21.30 -7.08
N ILE A 177 10.88 22.23 -7.79
CA ILE A 177 9.95 21.94 -8.88
C ILE A 177 10.60 22.41 -10.17
N ASP A 178 10.75 21.50 -11.13
CA ASP A 178 11.20 21.79 -12.48
C ASP A 178 9.97 22.01 -13.38
N ALA A 179 9.87 23.21 -13.95
CA ALA A 179 8.74 23.61 -14.78
C ALA A 179 8.61 22.74 -16.05
N ASP A 180 9.73 22.28 -16.62
CA ASP A 180 9.70 21.47 -17.84
C ASP A 180 9.16 20.06 -17.56
N ILE A 181 9.55 19.47 -16.42
CA ILE A 181 9.05 18.16 -15.97
C ILE A 181 7.56 18.23 -15.67
N GLU A 182 7.10 19.23 -14.92
CA GLU A 182 5.67 19.42 -14.60
C GLU A 182 4.83 19.65 -15.86
N ARG A 183 5.36 20.43 -16.81
CA ARG A 183 4.69 20.66 -18.10
C ARG A 183 4.53 19.36 -18.88
N GLU A 184 5.59 18.54 -18.95
CA GLU A 184 5.54 17.27 -19.67
C GLU A 184 4.61 16.26 -18.98
N LEU A 185 4.66 16.15 -17.64
CA LEU A 185 3.73 15.32 -16.87
C LEU A 185 2.28 15.74 -17.14
N SER A 186 1.98 17.02 -17.04
CA SER A 186 0.64 17.55 -17.32
C SER A 186 0.17 17.24 -18.74
N TYR A 187 1.06 17.35 -19.74
CA TYR A 187 0.72 16.98 -21.11
C TYR A 187 0.39 15.49 -21.25
N ILE A 188 1.20 14.61 -20.64
CA ILE A 188 0.98 13.17 -20.68
C ILE A 188 -0.31 12.77 -19.95
N ASP A 189 -0.55 13.32 -18.76
CA ASP A 189 -1.75 13.03 -17.97
C ASP A 189 -3.01 13.46 -18.73
N ASN A 190 -3.03 14.68 -19.27
CA ASN A 190 -4.14 15.16 -20.12
C ASN A 190 -4.39 14.24 -21.32
N TYR A 191 -3.34 13.72 -21.95
CA TYR A 191 -3.47 12.80 -23.07
C TYR A 191 -4.02 11.42 -22.65
N ILE A 192 -3.60 10.90 -21.49
CA ILE A 192 -4.06 9.62 -20.96
C ILE A 192 -5.53 9.71 -20.53
N ASP A 193 -5.86 10.73 -19.74
CA ASP A 193 -7.18 10.91 -19.14
C ASP A 193 -8.22 11.32 -20.17
N GLY A 194 -7.89 12.29 -21.04
CA GLY A 194 -8.79 12.78 -22.08
C GLY A 194 -9.20 11.71 -23.10
N ARG A 195 -8.45 10.60 -23.21
CA ARG A 195 -8.73 9.48 -24.12
C ARG A 195 -9.02 8.17 -23.37
N ALA A 196 -9.08 8.18 -22.04
CA ALA A 196 -9.28 7.02 -21.18
C ALA A 196 -8.38 5.80 -21.54
N ILE A 197 -7.11 6.05 -21.88
CA ILE A 197 -6.20 5.00 -22.39
C ILE A 197 -5.48 4.26 -21.25
N TYR A 198 -5.60 4.74 -20.00
CA TYR A 198 -4.93 4.17 -18.84
C TYR A 198 -5.12 2.64 -18.72
N HIS A 199 -6.35 2.14 -18.85
CA HIS A 199 -6.63 0.70 -18.79
C HIS A 199 -5.94 -0.10 -19.90
N ARG A 200 -5.73 0.49 -21.08
CA ARG A 200 -4.99 -0.17 -22.18
C ARG A 200 -3.50 -0.19 -21.86
N ILE A 201 -2.95 0.92 -21.39
CA ILE A 201 -1.54 1.02 -20.96
C ILE A 201 -1.25 0.00 -19.87
N GLU A 202 -2.05 -0.04 -18.81
CA GLU A 202 -1.89 -0.96 -17.68
C GLU A 202 -1.86 -2.43 -18.14
N ARG A 203 -2.77 -2.80 -19.06
CA ARG A 203 -2.81 -4.14 -19.65
C ARG A 203 -1.57 -4.49 -20.46
N LEU A 204 -0.95 -3.51 -21.12
CA LEU A 204 0.25 -3.69 -21.93
C LEU A 204 1.52 -3.76 -21.06
N THR A 205 1.58 -3.01 -19.96
CA THR A 205 2.80 -2.85 -19.15
C THR A 205 2.83 -3.81 -17.95
N ARG A 206 1.72 -3.92 -17.21
CA ARG A 206 1.59 -4.77 -16.01
C ARG A 206 0.91 -6.11 -16.30
N GLY A 207 0.48 -6.32 -17.55
CA GLY A 207 -0.23 -7.52 -17.98
C GLY A 207 -1.70 -7.54 -17.55
N LYS A 208 -2.36 -8.71 -17.61
CA LYS A 208 -3.65 -8.88 -16.93
C LYS A 208 -3.34 -8.81 -15.43
N SER A 209 -3.83 -7.78 -14.75
CA SER A 209 -3.95 -7.80 -13.30
C SER A 209 -4.75 -9.04 -12.92
N TYR A 210 -4.05 -10.10 -12.52
CA TYR A 210 -4.72 -11.22 -11.88
C TYR A 210 -5.22 -10.67 -10.55
N PRO A 211 -6.54 -10.68 -10.29
CA PRO A 211 -7.05 -10.23 -9.01
C PRO A 211 -6.49 -11.19 -7.97
N TRP A 212 -5.46 -10.76 -7.25
CA TRP A 212 -4.72 -11.49 -6.21
C TRP A 212 -5.58 -11.83 -4.97
N ASN A 213 -6.90 -12.00 -5.15
CA ASN A 213 -7.87 -12.33 -4.11
C ASN A 213 -8.33 -13.80 -4.16
N LYS A 214 -7.43 -14.72 -4.53
CA LYS A 214 -7.61 -16.17 -4.31
C LYS A 214 -6.71 -16.74 -3.22
N LEU A 215 -6.08 -15.88 -2.41
CA LEU A 215 -5.08 -16.33 -1.42
C LEU A 215 -5.65 -16.90 -0.11
N TYR A 216 -6.97 -16.84 0.15
CA TYR A 216 -7.52 -17.41 1.40
C TYR A 216 -8.84 -18.17 1.26
N THR A 217 -9.09 -18.77 0.10
CA THR A 217 -9.94 -19.97 -0.03
C THR A 217 -9.84 -20.41 -1.48
N GLN A 218 -9.20 -21.54 -1.75
CA GLN A 218 -9.80 -22.39 -2.77
C GLN A 218 -11.19 -22.69 -2.21
N ARG A 219 -12.25 -22.03 -2.71
CA ARG A 219 -13.60 -22.54 -2.48
C ARG A 219 -13.52 -24.00 -2.90
N ALA A 220 -13.74 -24.92 -1.96
CA ALA A 220 -13.80 -26.34 -2.27
C ALA A 220 -14.68 -26.44 -3.51
N LYS A 221 -14.12 -26.87 -4.65
CA LYS A 221 -14.94 -27.12 -5.83
C LYS A 221 -15.97 -28.13 -5.34
N TYR A 222 -17.25 -27.82 -5.45
CA TYR A 222 -18.29 -28.79 -5.15
C TYR A 222 -18.03 -30.02 -6.04
N ILE A 223 -17.52 -31.09 -5.44
CA ILE A 223 -17.34 -32.38 -6.09
C ILE A 223 -18.70 -33.05 -6.05
N ASN A 224 -19.49 -32.83 -7.10
CA ASN A 224 -20.72 -33.59 -7.26
C ASN A 224 -20.33 -35.02 -7.67
N ARG A 225 -20.29 -35.94 -6.70
CA ARG A 225 -19.99 -37.36 -6.95
C ARG A 225 -20.98 -38.01 -7.93
N ILE A 226 -22.16 -37.41 -8.12
CA ILE A 226 -23.25 -37.89 -8.98
C ILE A 226 -23.16 -37.35 -10.41
N LYS A 227 -22.41 -36.27 -10.66
CA LYS A 227 -22.42 -35.57 -11.97
C LYS A 227 -21.96 -36.44 -13.15
N ASN A 228 -21.20 -37.50 -12.90
CA ASN A 228 -20.66 -38.39 -13.93
C ASN A 228 -21.30 -39.79 -13.90
N LEU A 229 -22.33 -40.01 -13.06
CA LEU A 229 -23.06 -41.28 -13.05
C LEU A 229 -23.98 -41.35 -14.27
N PRO A 230 -23.93 -42.44 -15.06
CA PRO A 230 -24.84 -42.64 -16.17
C PRO A 230 -26.28 -42.74 -15.65
N ARG A 231 -27.24 -42.18 -16.41
CA ARG A 231 -28.65 -42.03 -16.01
C ARG A 231 -29.37 -43.34 -15.61
N TYR A 232 -28.81 -44.48 -15.97
CA TYR A 232 -29.34 -45.82 -15.74
C TYR A 232 -28.53 -46.64 -14.73
N SER A 233 -27.73 -45.99 -13.88
CA SER A 233 -27.00 -46.67 -12.82
C SER A 233 -27.94 -47.29 -11.78
N ASN A 234 -27.62 -48.50 -11.32
CA ASN A 234 -28.42 -49.25 -10.35
C ASN A 234 -28.56 -48.50 -9.02
N ILE A 235 -29.65 -48.71 -8.29
CA ILE A 235 -29.96 -47.97 -7.04
C ILE A 235 -28.85 -48.10 -6.00
N ASP A 236 -28.17 -49.25 -5.95
CA ASP A 236 -27.07 -49.53 -5.02
C ASP A 236 -25.87 -48.59 -5.24
N ALA A 237 -25.59 -48.19 -6.49
CA ALA A 237 -24.51 -47.25 -6.81
C ALA A 237 -24.74 -45.83 -6.24
N TYR A 238 -25.98 -45.50 -5.87
CA TYR A 238 -26.32 -44.25 -5.19
C TYR A 238 -26.22 -44.37 -3.65
N GLN A 239 -26.32 -45.58 -3.10
CA GLN A 239 -26.23 -45.82 -1.66
C GLN A 239 -24.77 -45.77 -1.18
N ASP A 240 -23.83 -46.32 -1.95
CA ASP A 240 -22.38 -46.28 -1.65
C ASP A 240 -21.79 -44.86 -1.61
N LEU A 241 -22.47 -43.88 -2.20
CA LEU A 241 -22.01 -42.49 -2.26
C LEU A 241 -22.42 -41.64 -1.05
N LYS A 242 -23.24 -42.17 -0.13
CA LYS A 242 -23.77 -41.47 1.06
C LYS A 242 -22.89 -41.57 2.32
N LEU A 243 -21.72 -42.23 2.24
CA LEU A 243 -20.66 -42.22 3.26
C LEU A 243 -19.56 -41.18 2.93
#